data_AF-E9AYN7-F1
#
_entry.id   AF-E9AYN7-F1
#
_cell.length_a   1.000
_cell.length_b   1.000
_cell.length_c   1.000
_cell.angle_alpha   90.00
_cell.angle_beta   90.00
_cell.angle_gamma   90.00
#
_symmetry.space_group_name_H-M   'P 1'
#
loop_
_entity.id
_entity.type
_entity.pdbx_description
1 polymer ?
#
loop_
_entity_poly.entity_id
_entity_poly.type
_entity_poly.pdbx_seq_one_letter_code
_entity_poly.pdbx_strand_id
1 'polypeptide(L)'
;MTDALAKPIRVCVLACSYEGSDSELKAYEGDLIQTPQNYFCSKDAQCTFHLELIKKATAYRQIRQLVMSGKFDVFYNQCDGAKDEDRAGVEVVEALEEFKVPHTGAISKYYEMSKPDMKLVAYYYNIATANYAVLELGDDIESLCGKLQFPCIVKHISGYSSVGMDKSCKVYDMARLVDRATRFMAEYQFALVEEFVSGDEATILACNDSTQPEGVRVFPPVQVTFPEGEDFKHFQLKWASYEGMKWTQVPQEDPAMQDMIDIARSAFKRMMGGIGYGRIDVRIDRQNHNKVVFLEINPNCGIMYPYGQEGSADWILRLNKGFQQREFAMLQIREAIARCQRERLLYVRRFDPVRGYHLRAAEDISIGTIIFQDECRPVRLCTKPYALEHFSKADYVDFQHNAWPIGRDGHYYALWDHDPAQWRAFNHSCEPNMSFAAMRSLDVVALRNIPKGEELTMDYRQFMDATMPGFHCNCGTEKCEGFVSPGSLADSPTTKIANQHTVALHHAIAMKLNPI
;
A
#
# COMPACT_ATOMS: atom_id res chain seq x y z
N MET A 1 -34.00 -5.12 20.10
CA MET A 1 -33.80 -6.51 19.64
C MET A 1 -32.38 -6.87 20.00
N THR A 2 -32.22 -8.00 20.69
CA THR A 2 -31.00 -8.50 21.29
C THR A 2 -29.85 -8.55 20.29
N ASP A 3 -28.80 -7.76 20.55
CA ASP A 3 -27.49 -7.91 19.92
C ASP A 3 -27.00 -9.32 20.29
N ALA A 4 -27.21 -10.27 19.39
CA ALA A 4 -26.57 -11.57 19.51
C ALA A 4 -25.08 -11.29 19.48
N LEU A 5 -24.41 -11.38 20.65
CA LEU A 5 -22.99 -11.08 20.83
C LEU A 5 -22.21 -11.63 19.62
N ALA A 6 -21.79 -10.72 18.74
CA ALA A 6 -21.01 -11.09 17.57
C ALA A 6 -19.82 -11.91 18.05
N LYS A 7 -19.53 -13.02 17.38
CA LYS A 7 -18.41 -13.89 17.76
C LYS A 7 -17.13 -13.03 17.82
N PRO A 8 -16.27 -13.21 18.84
CA PRO A 8 -15.00 -12.50 18.93
C PRO A 8 -14.16 -12.74 17.66
N ILE A 9 -13.50 -11.69 17.17
CA ILE A 9 -12.57 -11.79 16.04
C ILE A 9 -11.34 -12.59 16.49
N ARG A 10 -10.97 -13.64 15.75
CA ARG A 10 -9.79 -14.47 16.05
C ARG A 10 -8.57 -13.88 15.35
N VAL A 11 -7.70 -13.24 16.11
CA VAL A 11 -6.55 -12.49 15.61
C VAL A 11 -5.27 -13.32 15.81
N CYS A 12 -4.54 -13.57 14.73
CA CYS A 12 -3.16 -14.11 14.80
C CYS A 12 -2.18 -12.94 14.80
N VAL A 13 -1.50 -12.68 15.91
CA VAL A 13 -0.45 -11.67 16.01
C VAL A 13 0.86 -12.30 15.54
N LEU A 14 1.48 -11.70 14.53
CA LEU A 14 2.74 -12.17 13.96
C LEU A 14 3.85 -11.24 14.41
N ALA A 15 4.81 -11.72 15.18
CA ALA A 15 5.96 -10.92 15.64
C ALA A 15 7.28 -11.55 15.18
N CYS A 16 8.31 -10.73 14.97
CA CYS A 16 9.64 -11.22 14.61
C CYS A 16 10.20 -12.14 15.71
N SER A 17 10.74 -13.28 15.30
CA SER A 17 11.61 -14.08 16.14
C SER A 17 13.06 -13.61 15.98
N TYR A 18 13.75 -13.40 17.10
CA TYR A 18 15.20 -13.18 17.13
C TYR A 18 16.00 -14.49 17.32
N GLU A 19 15.32 -15.64 17.30
CA GLU A 19 15.96 -16.95 17.42
C GLU A 19 16.86 -17.20 16.20
N GLY A 20 18.16 -17.39 16.47
CA GLY A 20 19.16 -17.56 15.41
C GLY A 20 19.58 -16.27 14.70
N SER A 21 19.04 -15.10 15.10
CA SER A 21 19.40 -13.82 14.49
C SER A 21 20.73 -13.26 15.02
N ASP A 22 21.51 -12.63 14.14
CA ASP A 22 22.74 -11.87 14.39
C ASP A 22 22.53 -10.34 14.43
N SER A 23 21.29 -9.87 14.25
CA SER A 23 20.91 -8.46 14.32
C SER A 23 21.39 -7.79 15.62
N GLU A 24 21.99 -6.60 15.49
CA GLU A 24 22.39 -5.75 16.62
C GLU A 24 21.21 -5.37 17.52
N LEU A 25 19.98 -5.38 16.99
CA LEU A 25 18.76 -5.09 17.74
C LEU A 25 18.39 -6.18 18.73
N LYS A 26 18.92 -7.40 18.57
CA LYS A 26 18.59 -8.55 19.43
C LYS A 26 18.86 -8.28 20.91
N ALA A 27 19.90 -7.52 21.24
CA ALA A 27 20.25 -7.20 22.62
C ALA A 27 19.25 -6.22 23.27
N TYR A 28 18.49 -5.48 22.47
CA TYR A 28 17.60 -4.40 22.93
C TYR A 28 16.12 -4.77 22.81
N GLU A 29 15.76 -5.45 21.73
CA GLU A 29 14.38 -5.82 21.41
C GLU A 29 14.11 -7.33 21.39
N GLY A 30 15.14 -8.16 21.57
CA GLY A 30 15.02 -9.62 21.45
C GLY A 30 13.95 -10.24 22.35
N ASP A 31 13.73 -9.63 23.51
CA ASP A 31 12.75 -10.06 24.51
C ASP A 31 11.45 -9.23 24.49
N LEU A 32 11.39 -8.16 23.68
CA LEU A 32 10.23 -7.29 23.57
C LEU A 32 9.24 -7.86 22.54
N ILE A 33 8.02 -8.10 22.99
CA ILE A 33 6.94 -8.58 22.13
C ILE A 33 5.98 -7.43 21.84
N GLN A 34 6.03 -6.93 20.62
CA GLN A 34 5.06 -5.99 20.08
C GLN A 34 3.74 -6.74 19.82
N THR A 35 2.72 -6.48 20.63
CA THR A 35 1.42 -7.12 20.50
C THR A 35 0.29 -6.23 21.00
N PRO A 36 -0.85 -6.15 20.28
CA PRO A 36 -2.02 -5.45 20.80
C PRO A 36 -2.47 -5.99 22.15
N GLN A 37 -2.16 -7.25 22.50
CA GLN A 37 -2.51 -7.85 23.80
C GLN A 37 -1.99 -7.04 25.00
N ASN A 38 -0.93 -6.25 24.84
CA ASN A 38 -0.41 -5.36 25.87
C ASN A 38 -1.44 -4.30 26.34
N TYR A 39 -2.47 -4.01 25.53
CA TYR A 39 -3.46 -2.95 25.76
C TYR A 39 -4.91 -3.44 25.81
N PHE A 40 -5.11 -4.77 25.80
CA PHE A 40 -6.43 -5.38 25.92
C PHE A 40 -6.56 -6.03 27.29
N CYS A 41 -7.74 -5.95 27.89
CA CYS A 41 -8.01 -6.57 29.19
C CYS A 41 -8.99 -7.75 29.05
N SER A 42 -9.17 -8.52 30.12
CA SER A 42 -10.08 -9.67 30.14
C SER A 42 -11.56 -9.34 29.87
N LYS A 43 -11.93 -8.05 29.89
CA LYS A 43 -13.28 -7.57 29.56
C LYS A 43 -13.47 -7.30 28.06
N ASP A 44 -12.39 -7.30 27.28
CA ASP A 44 -12.43 -7.04 25.84
C ASP A 44 -12.82 -8.29 25.06
N ALA A 45 -14.10 -8.65 25.11
CA ALA A 45 -14.65 -9.83 24.43
C ALA A 45 -14.73 -9.69 22.89
N GLN A 46 -14.28 -8.57 22.31
CA GLN A 46 -14.36 -8.34 20.86
C GLN A 46 -13.32 -9.11 20.04
N CYS A 47 -12.17 -9.45 20.65
CA CYS A 47 -11.08 -10.15 19.98
C CYS A 47 -10.51 -11.27 20.86
N THR A 48 -9.98 -12.31 20.22
CA THR A 48 -9.13 -13.32 20.84
C THR A 48 -7.80 -13.31 20.10
N PHE A 49 -6.69 -13.33 20.84
CA PHE A 49 -5.36 -13.19 20.25
C PHE A 49 -4.55 -14.47 20.42
N HIS A 50 -3.88 -14.89 19.34
CA HIS A 50 -2.85 -15.92 19.33
C HIS A 50 -1.55 -15.29 18.84
N LEU A 51 -0.49 -15.33 19.64
CA LEU A 51 0.81 -14.82 19.25
C LEU A 51 1.62 -15.93 18.58
N GLU A 52 2.21 -15.62 17.43
CA GLU A 52 3.16 -16.48 16.72
C GLU A 52 4.46 -15.72 16.44
N LEU A 53 5.60 -16.34 16.78
CA LEU A 53 6.93 -15.81 16.47
C LEU A 53 7.40 -16.35 15.12
N ILE A 54 7.73 -15.44 14.20
CA ILE A 54 8.07 -15.77 12.81
C ILE A 54 9.57 -15.63 12.58
N LYS A 55 10.20 -16.68 12.04
CA LYS A 55 11.60 -16.66 11.61
C LYS A 55 11.66 -16.34 10.13
N LYS A 56 12.57 -15.44 9.70
CA LYS A 56 12.75 -15.09 8.27
C LYS A 56 12.91 -16.33 7.40
N ALA A 57 13.81 -17.24 7.80
CA ALA A 57 14.12 -18.47 7.08
C ALA A 57 12.93 -19.42 6.86
N THR A 58 11.86 -19.31 7.66
CA THR A 58 10.69 -20.20 7.58
C THR A 58 9.37 -19.47 7.44
N ALA A 59 9.39 -18.15 7.21
CA ALA A 59 8.23 -17.27 7.25
C ALA A 59 7.09 -17.77 6.35
N TYR A 60 7.33 -17.96 5.06
CA TYR A 60 6.31 -18.44 4.11
C TYR A 60 5.66 -19.76 4.56
N ARG A 61 6.46 -20.72 5.05
CA ARG A 61 5.96 -22.03 5.52
C ARG A 61 5.08 -21.86 6.77
N GLN A 62 5.50 -21.02 7.72
CA GLN A 62 4.73 -20.73 8.93
C GLN A 62 3.40 -20.05 8.58
N ILE A 63 3.42 -19.00 7.76
CA ILE A 63 2.21 -18.29 7.32
C ILE A 63 1.25 -19.23 6.62
N ARG A 64 1.72 -20.06 5.67
CA ARG A 64 0.88 -21.07 5.02
C ARG A 64 0.21 -22.00 6.03
N GLN A 65 0.93 -22.50 7.04
CA GLN A 65 0.37 -23.38 8.05
C GLN A 65 -0.71 -22.68 8.90
N LEU A 66 -0.46 -21.42 9.30
CA LEU A 66 -1.42 -20.63 10.08
C LEU A 66 -2.69 -20.34 9.27
N VAL A 67 -2.55 -19.91 8.02
CA VAL A 67 -3.67 -19.66 7.11
C VAL A 67 -4.50 -20.93 6.87
N MET A 68 -3.84 -22.02 6.48
CA MET A 68 -4.52 -23.28 6.14
C MET A 68 -5.18 -23.95 7.36
N SER A 69 -4.85 -23.53 8.57
CA SER A 69 -5.52 -24.02 9.79
C SER A 69 -6.97 -23.56 9.91
N GLY A 70 -7.37 -22.46 9.25
CA GLY A 70 -8.71 -21.86 9.36
C GLY A 70 -9.07 -21.30 10.74
N LYS A 71 -8.08 -21.18 11.63
CA LYS A 71 -8.30 -20.77 13.04
C LYS A 71 -8.44 -19.26 13.24
N PHE A 72 -8.06 -18.45 12.25
CA PHE A 72 -7.95 -17.00 12.39
C PHE A 72 -8.78 -16.27 11.34
N ASP A 73 -9.32 -15.13 11.73
CA ASP A 73 -10.10 -14.22 10.88
C ASP A 73 -9.23 -13.10 10.31
N VAL A 74 -8.13 -12.74 10.98
CA VAL A 74 -7.21 -11.68 10.59
C VAL A 74 -5.80 -11.91 11.16
N PHE A 75 -4.80 -11.44 10.45
CA PHE A 75 -3.39 -11.46 10.85
C PHE A 75 -2.92 -10.05 11.24
N TYR A 76 -2.58 -9.85 12.50
CA TYR A 76 -2.01 -8.60 12.99
C TYR A 76 -0.49 -8.66 12.81
N ASN A 77 0.03 -8.07 11.73
CA ASN A 77 1.44 -8.13 11.39
C ASN A 77 2.26 -7.09 12.17
N GLN A 78 3.26 -7.57 12.90
CA GLN A 78 4.32 -6.82 13.57
C GLN A 78 5.71 -7.33 13.17
N CYS A 79 5.80 -8.03 12.04
CA CYS A 79 7.09 -8.39 11.46
C CYS A 79 7.64 -7.18 10.70
N ASP A 80 8.72 -6.58 11.21
CA ASP A 80 9.28 -5.31 10.77
C ASP A 80 10.71 -5.41 10.20
N GLY A 81 11.21 -6.63 10.00
CA GLY A 81 12.55 -6.86 9.46
C GLY A 81 12.74 -6.22 8.08
N ALA A 82 13.89 -5.61 7.87
CA ALA A 82 14.29 -5.09 6.57
C ALA A 82 14.62 -6.23 5.58
N LYS A 83 14.68 -5.94 4.28
CA LYS A 83 15.06 -6.95 3.27
C LYS A 83 16.45 -7.54 3.51
N ASP A 84 17.41 -6.73 3.93
CA ASP A 84 18.80 -7.07 4.20
C ASP A 84 19.07 -7.59 5.62
N GLU A 85 18.10 -7.50 6.54
CA GLU A 85 18.19 -8.10 7.87
C GLU A 85 17.88 -9.61 7.86
N ASP A 86 18.10 -10.30 8.97
CA ASP A 86 17.78 -11.73 9.15
C ASP A 86 16.49 -11.97 9.95
N ARG A 87 15.76 -10.89 10.26
CA ARG A 87 14.46 -10.89 10.95
C ARG A 87 13.31 -10.93 9.95
N ALA A 88 12.20 -11.54 10.35
CA ALA A 88 11.06 -11.70 9.46
C ALA A 88 10.47 -10.34 9.06
N GLY A 89 10.14 -10.15 7.79
CA GLY A 89 9.69 -8.87 7.25
C GLY A 89 8.77 -9.01 6.04
N VAL A 90 9.19 -8.47 4.89
CA VAL A 90 8.37 -8.38 3.67
C VAL A 90 7.82 -9.74 3.21
N GLU A 91 8.56 -10.83 3.41
CA GLU A 91 8.14 -12.18 3.00
C GLU A 91 6.91 -12.69 3.77
N VAL A 92 6.66 -12.13 4.98
CA VAL A 92 5.42 -12.39 5.72
C VAL A 92 4.24 -11.72 5.01
N VAL A 93 4.42 -10.47 4.59
CA VAL A 93 3.39 -9.67 3.89
C VAL A 93 3.07 -10.30 2.54
N GLU A 94 4.08 -10.65 1.75
CA GLU A 94 3.92 -11.32 0.46
C GLU A 94 3.15 -12.64 0.60
N ALA A 95 3.45 -13.45 1.61
CA ALA A 95 2.72 -14.68 1.87
C ALA A 95 1.25 -14.41 2.21
N LEU A 96 0.96 -13.42 3.06
CA LEU A 96 -0.42 -13.06 3.44
C LEU A 96 -1.23 -12.54 2.23
N GLU A 97 -0.60 -11.77 1.34
CA GLU A 97 -1.18 -11.29 0.08
C GLU A 97 -1.48 -12.44 -0.90
N GLU A 98 -0.53 -13.37 -1.06
CA GLU A 98 -0.70 -14.54 -1.93
C GLU A 98 -1.89 -15.40 -1.47
N PHE A 99 -2.04 -15.59 -0.17
CA PHE A 99 -3.17 -16.32 0.41
C PHE A 99 -4.47 -15.51 0.49
N LYS A 100 -4.45 -14.22 0.15
CA LYS A 100 -5.62 -13.32 0.16
C LYS A 100 -6.35 -13.30 1.50
N VAL A 101 -5.59 -13.25 2.59
CA VAL A 101 -6.12 -13.18 3.95
C VAL A 101 -6.06 -11.76 4.52
N PRO A 102 -7.00 -11.37 5.41
CA PRO A 102 -6.96 -10.08 6.05
C PRO A 102 -5.69 -9.90 6.88
N HIS A 103 -4.95 -8.81 6.65
CA HIS A 103 -3.78 -8.48 7.44
C HIS A 103 -3.60 -6.97 7.65
N THR A 104 -3.03 -6.59 8.80
CA THR A 104 -2.75 -5.19 9.16
C THR A 104 -1.42 -4.70 8.59
N GLY A 105 -1.24 -3.38 8.55
CA GLY A 105 0.01 -2.75 8.10
C GLY A 105 0.06 -2.49 6.60
N ALA A 106 1.25 -2.13 6.11
CA ALA A 106 1.49 -1.89 4.70
C ALA A 106 1.46 -3.19 3.87
N ILE A 107 1.17 -3.05 2.58
CA ILE A 107 1.32 -4.12 1.58
C ILE A 107 2.78 -4.20 1.10
N SER A 108 3.16 -5.33 0.50
CA SER A 108 4.53 -5.64 0.04
C SER A 108 5.11 -4.52 -0.84
N LYS A 109 4.29 -3.95 -1.74
CA LYS A 109 4.63 -2.81 -2.60
C LYS A 109 5.15 -1.59 -1.86
N TYR A 110 4.63 -1.31 -0.67
CA TYR A 110 4.96 -0.12 0.12
C TYR A 110 5.80 -0.45 1.37
N TYR A 111 6.26 -1.69 1.49
CA TYR A 111 6.95 -2.17 2.68
C TYR A 111 8.31 -1.48 2.90
N GLU A 112 9.05 -1.22 1.82
CA GLU A 112 10.40 -0.68 1.87
C GLU A 112 10.66 0.27 0.69
N MET A 113 10.13 1.49 0.77
CA MET A 113 10.48 2.57 -0.15
C MET A 113 11.82 3.17 0.25
N SER A 114 12.69 3.50 -0.71
CA SER A 114 13.95 4.17 -0.41
C SER A 114 13.73 5.64 -0.08
N LYS A 115 14.60 6.25 0.74
CA LYS A 115 14.54 7.70 1.01
C LYS A 115 14.65 8.55 -0.27
N PRO A 116 15.50 8.22 -1.27
CA PRO A 116 15.47 8.89 -2.57
C PRO A 116 14.10 8.81 -3.27
N ASP A 117 13.44 7.65 -3.27
CA ASP A 117 12.10 7.51 -3.85
C ASP A 117 11.06 8.33 -3.07
N MET A 118 11.12 8.34 -1.74
CA MET A 118 10.26 9.19 -0.91
C MET A 118 10.45 10.67 -1.27
N LYS A 119 11.68 11.11 -1.52
CA LYS A 119 11.99 12.49 -1.92
C LYS A 119 11.54 12.80 -3.35
N LEU A 120 11.63 11.85 -4.27
CA LEU A 120 11.07 11.97 -5.62
C LEU A 120 9.56 12.21 -5.55
N VAL A 121 8.85 11.39 -4.77
CA VAL A 121 7.42 11.57 -4.52
C VAL A 121 7.16 12.91 -3.82
N ALA A 122 7.97 13.29 -2.83
CA ALA A 122 7.84 14.55 -2.12
C ALA A 122 7.92 15.75 -3.08
N TYR A 123 8.87 15.75 -4.02
CA TYR A 123 9.02 16.79 -5.04
C TYR A 123 7.77 16.96 -5.89
N TYR A 124 7.24 15.86 -6.48
CA TYR A 124 6.06 15.93 -7.34
C TYR A 124 4.75 16.27 -6.62
N TYR A 125 4.72 16.09 -5.30
CA TYR A 125 3.55 16.43 -4.47
C TYR A 125 3.77 17.64 -3.57
N ASN A 126 4.81 18.45 -3.83
CA ASN A 126 5.13 19.67 -3.08
C ASN A 126 5.25 19.47 -1.56
N ILE A 127 5.73 18.31 -1.13
CA ILE A 127 6.10 18.03 0.26
C ILE A 127 7.54 18.54 0.46
N ALA A 128 7.72 19.53 1.33
CA ALA A 128 9.05 20.09 1.59
C ALA A 128 9.96 19.03 2.22
N THR A 129 11.13 18.80 1.63
CA THR A 129 12.21 17.95 2.16
C THR A 129 13.55 18.67 2.02
N ALA A 130 14.58 18.24 2.75
CA ALA A 130 15.91 18.82 2.67
C ALA A 130 16.54 18.57 1.28
N ASN A 131 17.33 19.55 0.79
CA ASN A 131 18.19 19.32 -0.37
C ASN A 131 19.15 18.18 -0.06
N TYR A 132 19.45 17.38 -1.08
CA TYR A 132 20.18 16.14 -0.89
C TYR A 132 20.99 15.75 -2.13
N ALA A 133 21.95 14.86 -1.91
CA ALA A 133 22.67 14.12 -2.93
C ALA A 133 22.70 12.63 -2.55
N VAL A 134 22.66 11.76 -3.56
CA VAL A 134 22.91 10.33 -3.39
C VAL A 134 24.30 10.06 -3.96
N LEU A 135 25.12 9.36 -3.19
CA LEU A 135 26.52 9.06 -3.52
C LEU A 135 26.74 7.56 -3.63
N GLU A 136 27.57 7.19 -4.60
CA GLU A 136 28.09 5.84 -4.85
C GLU A 136 29.63 5.82 -4.87
N LEU A 137 30.22 4.63 -4.73
CA LEU A 137 31.67 4.46 -4.83
C LEU A 137 32.19 4.92 -6.19
N GLY A 138 33.11 5.89 -6.17
CA GLY A 138 33.72 6.47 -7.38
C GLY A 138 33.17 7.85 -7.77
N ASP A 139 32.13 8.32 -7.09
CA ASP A 139 31.60 9.67 -7.30
C ASP A 139 32.57 10.78 -6.86
N ASP A 140 32.51 11.91 -7.57
CA ASP A 140 33.13 13.17 -7.14
C ASP A 140 32.21 13.86 -6.11
N ILE A 141 32.45 13.54 -4.84
CA ILE A 141 31.66 14.03 -3.70
C ILE A 141 31.66 15.56 -3.63
N GLU A 142 32.79 16.22 -3.89
CA GLU A 142 32.88 17.68 -3.80
C GLU A 142 32.01 18.36 -4.86
N SER A 143 31.99 17.81 -6.07
CA SER A 143 31.16 18.30 -7.17
C SER A 143 29.67 18.08 -6.89
N LEU A 144 29.27 16.87 -6.48
CA LEU A 144 27.86 16.52 -6.24
C LEU A 144 27.26 17.24 -5.03
N CYS A 145 28.04 17.42 -3.96
CA CYS A 145 27.57 18.05 -2.73
C CYS A 145 27.89 19.56 -2.64
N GLY A 146 28.60 20.14 -3.62
CA GLY A 146 29.10 21.51 -3.56
C GLY A 146 28.04 22.62 -3.43
N LYS A 147 26.76 22.30 -3.66
CA LYS A 147 25.63 23.24 -3.50
C LYS A 147 24.89 23.08 -2.15
N LEU A 148 25.15 21.99 -1.43
CA LEU A 148 24.50 21.74 -0.14
C LEU A 148 25.04 22.70 0.92
N GLN A 149 24.15 23.14 1.81
CA GLN A 149 24.49 23.98 2.94
C GLN A 149 24.84 23.13 4.17
N PHE A 150 25.93 23.49 4.84
CA PHE A 150 26.36 22.84 6.09
C PHE A 150 25.62 23.41 7.31
N PRO A 151 25.36 22.60 8.36
CA PRO A 151 25.75 21.20 8.49
C PRO A 151 24.97 20.26 7.56
N CYS A 152 25.59 19.16 7.16
CA CYS A 152 24.97 18.08 6.40
C CYS A 152 24.91 16.81 7.25
N ILE A 153 24.02 15.88 6.90
CA ILE A 153 23.88 14.59 7.56
C ILE A 153 23.98 13.45 6.55
N VAL A 154 24.83 12.48 6.85
CA VAL A 154 25.06 11.27 6.05
C VAL A 154 24.18 10.14 6.61
N LYS A 155 23.39 9.50 5.76
CA LYS A 155 22.39 8.50 6.14
C LYS A 155 22.41 7.31 5.19
N HIS A 156 21.90 6.18 5.67
CA HIS A 156 21.54 5.07 4.80
C HIS A 156 20.34 5.44 3.92
N ILE A 157 20.31 4.92 2.68
CA ILE A 157 19.21 5.14 1.73
C ILE A 157 17.92 4.43 2.16
N SER A 158 18.03 3.36 2.94
CA SER A 158 16.88 2.66 3.56
C SER A 158 16.56 3.24 4.95
N GLY A 159 15.31 3.09 5.40
CA GLY A 159 14.76 3.76 6.60
C GLY A 159 15.00 3.06 7.95
N TYR A 160 15.63 1.89 7.98
CA TYR A 160 15.58 1.02 9.17
C TYR A 160 16.52 1.45 10.29
N SER A 161 15.93 1.47 11.50
CA SER A 161 16.58 1.43 12.82
C SER A 161 17.76 2.36 13.10
N SER A 162 18.00 3.36 12.26
CA SER A 162 19.19 4.23 12.32
C SER A 162 20.50 3.42 12.25
N VAL A 163 20.50 2.27 11.57
CA VAL A 163 21.69 1.44 11.39
C VAL A 163 22.78 2.25 10.68
N GLY A 164 24.03 2.13 11.14
CA GLY A 164 25.17 2.89 10.64
C GLY A 164 25.21 4.37 11.05
N MET A 165 24.22 4.86 11.80
CA MET A 165 24.16 6.25 12.24
C MET A 165 24.77 6.46 13.62
N ASP A 166 25.77 7.33 13.68
CA ASP A 166 26.39 7.86 14.88
C ASP A 166 26.51 9.39 14.80
N LYS A 167 27.08 10.02 15.84
CA LYS A 167 27.29 11.48 15.87
C LYS A 167 28.15 12.01 14.72
N SER A 168 29.09 11.22 14.22
CA SER A 168 30.00 11.62 13.13
C SER A 168 29.28 11.73 11.78
N CYS A 169 28.05 11.23 11.68
CA CYS A 169 27.23 11.35 10.49
C CYS A 169 26.76 12.79 10.25
N LYS A 170 26.73 13.64 11.27
CA LYS A 170 26.50 15.07 11.12
C LYS A 170 27.83 15.78 10.89
N VAL A 171 28.02 16.28 9.68
CA VAL A 171 29.26 16.90 9.21
C VAL A 171 29.07 18.40 9.02
N TYR A 172 30.13 19.17 9.24
CA TYR A 172 30.08 20.64 9.29
C TYR A 172 30.87 21.32 8.17
N ASP A 173 31.60 20.55 7.37
CA ASP A 173 32.41 21.03 6.26
C ASP A 173 32.62 19.91 5.22
N MET A 174 33.09 20.30 4.03
CA MET A 174 33.28 19.39 2.89
C MET A 174 34.32 18.31 3.18
N ALA A 175 35.41 18.63 3.88
CA ALA A 175 36.46 17.66 4.18
C ALA A 175 35.93 16.50 5.07
N ARG A 176 35.14 16.84 6.09
CA ARG A 176 34.45 15.85 6.94
C ARG A 176 33.39 15.07 6.18
N LEU A 177 32.69 15.72 5.25
CA LEU A 177 31.70 15.05 4.39
C LEU A 177 32.38 13.98 3.53
N VAL A 178 33.48 14.32 2.85
CA VAL A 178 34.24 13.39 2.00
C VAL A 178 34.71 12.19 2.82
N ASP A 179 35.32 12.41 4.00
CA ASP A 179 35.77 11.32 4.87
C ASP A 179 34.60 10.42 5.31
N ARG A 180 33.52 11.03 5.84
CA ARG A 180 32.40 10.25 6.40
C ARG A 180 31.66 9.49 5.31
N ALA A 181 31.33 10.13 4.19
CA ALA A 181 30.62 9.51 3.08
C ALA A 181 31.43 8.38 2.45
N THR A 182 32.76 8.55 2.28
CA THR A 182 33.63 7.48 1.76
C THR A 182 33.59 6.25 2.66
N ARG A 183 33.72 6.42 3.97
CA ARG A 183 33.62 5.30 4.93
C ARG A 183 32.21 4.68 4.94
N PHE A 184 31.17 5.52 4.86
CA PHE A 184 29.78 5.06 4.84
C PHE A 184 29.50 4.19 3.60
N MET A 185 29.94 4.62 2.42
CA MET A 185 29.78 3.85 1.17
C MET A 185 30.65 2.59 1.14
N ALA A 186 31.82 2.58 1.79
CA ALA A 186 32.62 1.36 1.90
C ALA A 186 31.90 0.26 2.70
N GLU A 187 31.04 0.65 3.66
CA GLU A 187 30.28 -0.25 4.50
C GLU A 187 28.91 -0.61 3.90
N TYR A 188 28.18 0.40 3.40
CA TYR A 188 26.78 0.30 2.99
C TYR A 188 26.52 0.56 1.48
N GLN A 189 27.59 0.64 0.67
CA GLN A 189 27.58 0.82 -0.79
C GLN A 189 27.04 2.18 -1.30
N PHE A 190 26.13 2.81 -0.57
CA PHE A 190 25.50 4.10 -0.89
C PHE A 190 25.50 5.04 0.31
N ALA A 191 25.50 6.34 0.06
CA ALA A 191 25.29 7.35 1.09
C ALA A 191 24.27 8.39 0.62
N LEU A 192 23.25 8.64 1.43
CA LEU A 192 22.37 9.79 1.28
C LEU A 192 22.95 10.94 2.10
N VAL A 193 23.26 12.06 1.44
CA VAL A 193 23.71 13.29 2.09
C VAL A 193 22.59 14.30 2.03
N GLU A 194 22.16 14.84 3.17
CA GLU A 194 21.12 15.86 3.25
C GLU A 194 21.62 17.10 3.98
N GLU A 195 21.09 18.27 3.62
CA GLU A 195 21.19 19.45 4.49
C GLU A 195 20.53 19.15 5.84
N PHE A 196 21.25 19.40 6.92
CA PHE A 196 20.73 19.18 8.26
C PHE A 196 19.83 20.35 8.66
N VAL A 197 18.52 20.08 8.71
CA VAL A 197 17.53 21.04 9.20
C VAL A 197 17.66 21.16 10.71
N SER A 198 18.00 22.34 11.21
CA SER A 198 18.08 22.61 12.65
C SER A 198 16.68 22.91 13.23
N GLY A 199 16.51 22.72 14.53
CA GLY A 199 15.23 22.95 15.23
C GLY A 199 14.64 21.67 15.79
N ASP A 200 13.32 21.63 15.94
CA ASP A 200 12.63 20.52 16.63
C ASP A 200 12.50 19.31 15.71
N GLU A 201 12.43 18.12 16.31
CA GLU A 201 12.08 16.88 15.60
C GLU A 201 10.73 16.37 16.11
N ALA A 202 9.79 16.18 15.19
CA ALA A 202 8.44 15.73 15.47
C ALA A 202 8.11 14.49 14.64
N THR A 203 7.16 13.71 15.13
CA THR A 203 6.72 12.48 14.48
C THR A 203 5.21 12.36 14.55
N ILE A 204 4.62 11.91 13.45
CA ILE A 204 3.18 11.88 13.20
C ILE A 204 2.79 10.48 12.77
N LEU A 205 1.75 9.92 13.37
CA LEU A 205 1.16 8.66 12.93
C LEU A 205 0.02 9.01 11.99
N ALA A 206 -0.07 8.29 10.88
CA ALA A 206 -1.22 8.34 9.99
C ALA A 206 -1.69 6.91 9.68
N CYS A 207 -2.99 6.74 9.50
CA CYS A 207 -3.55 5.46 9.09
C CYS A 207 -4.80 5.62 8.24
N ASN A 208 -5.16 4.55 7.53
CA ASN A 208 -6.43 4.48 6.83
C ASN A 208 -7.59 4.52 7.84
N ASP A 209 -8.56 5.40 7.60
CA ASP A 209 -9.80 5.49 8.35
C ASP A 209 -10.87 6.16 7.46
N SER A 210 -11.78 5.35 6.92
CA SER A 210 -12.85 5.83 6.03
C SER A 210 -13.81 6.82 6.69
N THR A 211 -13.78 6.98 8.02
CA THR A 211 -14.60 7.97 8.74
C THR A 211 -13.97 9.36 8.77
N GLN A 212 -12.73 9.50 8.32
CA GLN A 212 -11.97 10.74 8.34
C GLN A 212 -11.88 11.39 6.95
N PRO A 213 -11.58 12.70 6.87
CA PRO A 213 -11.35 13.38 5.60
C PRO A 213 -10.35 12.62 4.73
N GLU A 214 -10.70 12.46 3.45
CA GLU A 214 -9.90 11.74 2.47
C GLU A 214 -9.58 10.27 2.82
N GLY A 215 -10.29 9.68 3.78
CA GLY A 215 -10.07 8.31 4.26
C GLY A 215 -8.81 8.16 5.12
N VAL A 216 -8.27 9.25 5.67
CA VAL A 216 -7.01 9.22 6.43
C VAL A 216 -7.18 9.88 7.80
N ARG A 217 -6.88 9.11 8.86
CA ARG A 217 -6.69 9.64 10.20
C ARG A 217 -5.24 10.07 10.37
N VAL A 218 -5.03 11.34 10.73
CA VAL A 218 -3.73 11.86 11.17
C VAL A 218 -3.81 12.13 12.66
N PHE A 219 -2.88 11.56 13.42
CA PHE A 219 -2.85 11.70 14.87
C PHE A 219 -2.09 12.97 15.29
N PRO A 220 -2.40 13.55 16.48
CA PRO A 220 -1.64 14.68 16.99
C PRO A 220 -0.14 14.36 17.09
N PRO A 221 0.76 15.21 16.56
CA PRO A 221 2.19 14.99 16.59
C PRO A 221 2.73 14.89 18.02
N VAL A 222 3.80 14.12 18.18
CA VAL A 222 4.68 14.22 19.35
C VAL A 222 6.05 14.70 18.90
N GLN A 223 6.69 15.51 19.72
CA GLN A 223 8.06 15.97 19.53
C GLN A 223 8.98 15.31 20.54
N VAL A 224 10.23 15.10 20.12
CA VAL A 224 11.29 14.62 20.99
C VAL A 224 12.10 15.80 21.53
N THR A 225 12.28 15.85 22.84
CA THR A 225 13.30 16.67 23.49
C THR A 225 14.55 15.82 23.64
N PHE A 226 15.63 16.23 22.99
CA PHE A 226 16.93 15.57 23.05
C PHE A 226 17.68 15.93 24.35
N PRO A 227 18.52 15.02 24.89
CA PRO A 227 19.41 15.35 25.99
C PRO A 227 20.48 16.37 25.54
N GLU A 228 21.13 17.00 26.52
CA GLU A 228 22.16 18.02 26.25
C GLU A 228 23.29 17.45 25.38
N GLY A 229 23.64 18.18 24.31
CA GLY A 229 24.67 17.76 23.35
C GLY A 229 24.19 16.81 22.25
N GLU A 230 22.89 16.49 22.18
CA GLU A 230 22.25 15.76 21.08
C GLU A 230 21.24 16.64 20.35
N ASP A 231 21.13 16.50 19.02
CA ASP A 231 20.12 17.20 18.22
C ASP A 231 19.53 16.38 17.06
N PHE A 232 19.79 15.07 17.03
CA PHE A 232 19.15 14.10 16.13
C PHE A 232 19.23 12.67 16.69
N LYS A 233 18.35 11.78 16.22
CA LYS A 233 18.39 10.36 16.58
C LYS A 233 19.51 9.62 15.86
N HIS A 234 20.36 8.95 16.63
CA HIS A 234 21.38 8.01 16.14
C HIS A 234 21.24 6.66 16.89
N PHE A 235 21.88 5.60 16.39
CA PHE A 235 21.67 4.23 16.87
C PHE A 235 21.83 4.10 18.40
N GLN A 236 22.96 4.58 18.93
CA GLN A 236 23.24 4.53 20.37
C GLN A 236 22.18 5.24 21.23
N LEU A 237 21.71 6.42 20.81
CA LEU A 237 20.68 7.17 21.53
C LEU A 237 19.33 6.45 21.48
N LYS A 238 19.02 5.81 20.35
CA LYS A 238 17.75 5.13 20.09
C LYS A 238 17.65 3.78 20.80
N TRP A 239 18.74 3.03 20.97
CA TRP A 239 18.69 1.64 21.44
C TRP A 239 19.47 1.39 22.71
N ALA A 240 20.64 2.02 22.87
CA ALA A 240 21.57 1.66 23.94
C ALA A 240 21.41 2.49 25.21
N SER A 241 21.23 3.81 25.09
CA SER A 241 21.00 4.65 26.27
C SER A 241 19.53 4.74 26.61
N TYR A 242 18.66 5.13 25.66
CA TYR A 242 17.27 5.58 25.88
C TYR A 242 17.09 6.67 26.97
N GLU A 243 18.15 6.99 27.71
CA GLU A 243 18.23 7.98 28.76
C GLU A 243 18.19 9.39 28.17
N GLY A 244 17.20 10.16 28.60
CA GLY A 244 17.14 11.60 28.37
C GLY A 244 16.21 12.06 27.24
N MET A 245 15.77 11.16 26.33
CA MET A 245 14.74 11.52 25.37
C MET A 245 13.38 11.62 26.04
N LYS A 246 12.73 12.78 25.90
CA LYS A 246 11.36 12.99 26.40
C LYS A 246 10.42 13.27 25.24
N TRP A 247 9.30 12.56 25.23
CA TRP A 247 8.26 12.74 24.24
C TRP A 247 7.13 13.59 24.81
N THR A 248 6.79 14.66 24.10
CA THR A 248 5.69 15.54 24.47
C THR A 248 4.77 15.74 23.27
N GLN A 249 3.47 15.78 23.51
CA GLN A 249 2.52 16.16 22.47
C GLN A 249 2.78 17.60 22.04
N VAL A 250 2.80 17.85 20.73
CA VAL A 250 2.93 19.21 20.21
C VAL A 250 1.65 20.00 20.53
N PRO A 251 1.73 21.24 21.05
CA PRO A 251 0.56 22.07 21.32
C PRO A 251 -0.32 22.26 20.08
N GLN A 252 -1.64 22.30 20.26
CA GLN A 252 -2.59 22.43 19.14
C GLN A 252 -2.43 23.77 18.41
N GLU A 253 -2.00 24.79 19.14
CA GLU A 253 -1.74 26.14 18.69
C GLU A 253 -0.35 26.34 18.06
N ASP A 254 0.48 25.29 17.95
CA ASP A 254 1.81 25.40 17.32
C ASP A 254 1.67 25.85 15.85
N PRO A 255 2.41 26.88 15.41
CA PRO A 255 2.32 27.40 14.04
C PRO A 255 2.65 26.36 12.96
N ALA A 256 3.42 25.30 13.29
CA ALA A 256 3.76 24.22 12.37
C ALA A 256 2.69 23.10 12.30
N MET A 257 1.65 23.14 13.15
CA MET A 257 0.69 22.04 13.31
C MET A 257 -0.02 21.67 12.00
N GLN A 258 -0.52 22.66 11.26
CA GLN A 258 -1.26 22.42 10.03
C GLN A 258 -0.37 21.80 8.95
N ASP A 259 0.85 22.32 8.78
CA ASP A 259 1.84 21.80 7.84
C ASP A 259 2.23 20.35 8.17
N MET A 260 2.42 20.02 9.46
CA MET A 260 2.68 18.63 9.88
C MET A 260 1.53 17.70 9.50
N ILE A 261 0.28 18.13 9.70
CA ILE A 261 -0.90 17.33 9.39
C ILE A 261 -1.02 17.10 7.87
N ASP A 262 -0.79 18.13 7.07
CA ASP A 262 -0.94 18.06 5.62
C ASP A 262 0.20 17.27 4.96
N ILE A 263 1.43 17.44 5.46
CA ILE A 263 2.58 16.60 5.07
C ILE A 263 2.31 15.14 5.42
N ALA A 264 1.84 14.84 6.65
CA ALA A 264 1.58 13.47 7.06
C ALA A 264 0.49 12.80 6.22
N ARG A 265 -0.62 13.51 5.95
CA ARG A 265 -1.70 13.01 5.09
C ARG A 265 -1.22 12.76 3.66
N SER A 266 -0.49 13.71 3.08
CA SER A 266 0.02 13.60 1.72
C SER A 266 1.05 12.48 1.61
N ALA A 267 2.05 12.43 2.50
CA ALA A 267 3.06 11.37 2.52
C ALA A 267 2.42 9.98 2.64
N PHE A 268 1.49 9.78 3.57
CA PHE A 268 0.79 8.49 3.73
C PHE A 268 0.02 8.08 2.47
N LYS A 269 -0.73 9.00 1.83
CA LYS A 269 -1.48 8.70 0.61
C LYS A 269 -0.58 8.42 -0.59
N ARG A 270 0.50 9.19 -0.76
CA ARG A 270 1.32 9.18 -1.98
C ARG A 270 2.44 8.14 -1.92
N MET A 271 3.01 7.89 -0.74
CA MET A 271 4.14 6.99 -0.55
C MET A 271 3.70 5.60 -0.08
N MET A 272 2.55 5.47 0.59
CA MET A 272 2.02 4.19 1.08
C MET A 272 0.67 3.79 0.46
N GLY A 273 0.20 4.53 -0.54
CA GLY A 273 -1.11 4.27 -1.17
C GLY A 273 -2.31 4.48 -0.26
N GLY A 274 -2.13 5.07 0.93
CA GLY A 274 -3.17 5.19 1.94
C GLY A 274 -3.60 3.87 2.59
N ILE A 275 -2.73 2.85 2.58
CA ILE A 275 -2.99 1.51 3.11
C ILE A 275 -2.31 1.33 4.46
N GLY A 276 -3.01 0.71 5.42
CA GLY A 276 -2.48 0.39 6.74
C GLY A 276 -2.21 1.64 7.58
N TYR A 277 -0.99 1.76 8.09
CA TYR A 277 -0.52 2.87 8.91
C TYR A 277 0.96 3.14 8.67
N GLY A 278 1.42 4.35 8.95
CA GLY A 278 2.83 4.71 8.86
C GLY A 278 3.18 5.88 9.77
N ARG A 279 4.45 5.93 10.19
CA ARG A 279 5.00 7.03 10.98
C ARG A 279 5.76 7.99 10.09
N ILE A 280 5.39 9.25 10.10
CA ILE A 280 6.02 10.33 9.34
C ILE A 280 6.92 11.10 10.29
N ASP A 281 8.20 11.17 9.98
CA ASP A 281 9.18 11.94 10.75
C ASP A 281 9.48 13.25 10.04
N VAL A 282 9.47 14.35 10.79
CA VAL A 282 9.69 15.71 10.27
C VAL A 282 10.62 16.49 11.18
N ARG A 283 11.26 17.53 10.64
CA ARG A 283 11.86 18.60 11.44
C ARG A 283 11.16 19.92 11.23
N ILE A 284 11.17 20.75 12.26
CA ILE A 284 10.58 22.08 12.23
C ILE A 284 11.72 23.10 12.35
N ASP A 285 11.97 23.82 11.26
CA ASP A 285 12.95 24.91 11.25
C ASP A 285 12.34 26.15 11.91
N ARG A 286 12.54 26.26 13.23
CA ARG A 286 12.03 27.38 14.05
C ARG A 286 12.64 28.73 13.66
N GLN A 287 13.80 28.75 13.00
CA GLN A 287 14.46 29.99 12.57
C GLN A 287 13.93 30.46 11.21
N ASN A 288 13.48 29.52 10.38
CA ASN A 288 12.92 29.79 9.06
C ASN A 288 11.39 29.67 9.06
N HIS A 289 10.73 30.60 9.75
CA HIS A 289 9.26 30.72 9.76
C HIS A 289 8.50 29.43 10.16
N ASN A 290 9.09 28.57 11.01
CA ASN A 290 8.54 27.28 11.42
C ASN A 290 8.34 26.29 10.26
N LYS A 291 9.15 26.39 9.20
CA LYS A 291 9.05 25.52 8.03
C LYS A 291 9.18 24.05 8.44
N VAL A 292 8.16 23.26 8.13
CA VAL A 292 8.18 21.81 8.34
C VAL A 292 8.88 21.13 7.17
N VAL A 293 9.84 20.26 7.49
CA VAL A 293 10.64 19.51 6.52
C VAL A 293 10.48 18.02 6.76
N PHE A 294 9.92 17.32 5.78
CA PHE A 294 9.77 15.87 5.76
C PHE A 294 11.13 15.17 5.71
N LEU A 295 11.33 14.21 6.61
CA LEU A 295 12.50 13.34 6.64
C LEU A 295 12.21 12.01 5.95
N GLU A 296 11.24 11.27 6.46
CA GLU A 296 10.88 9.93 5.97
C GLU A 296 9.48 9.52 6.45
N ILE A 297 8.94 8.47 5.82
CA ILE A 297 7.78 7.74 6.30
C ILE A 297 8.18 6.28 6.54
N ASN A 298 7.94 5.78 7.75
CA ASN A 298 8.18 4.40 8.13
C ASN A 298 6.85 3.61 8.10
N PRO A 299 6.68 2.68 7.15
CA PRO A 299 5.47 1.86 7.02
C PRO A 299 5.38 0.70 8.03
N ASN A 300 6.50 0.36 8.67
CA ASN A 300 6.63 -0.72 9.65
C ASN A 300 7.22 -0.16 10.94
N CYS A 301 6.64 0.94 11.44
CA CYS A 301 7.12 1.57 12.65
C CYS A 301 6.82 0.70 13.87
N GLY A 302 7.81 0.55 14.75
CA GLY A 302 7.60 -0.16 16.01
C GLY A 302 6.44 0.45 16.80
N ILE A 303 5.48 -0.39 17.18
CA ILE A 303 4.24 0.00 17.86
C ILE A 303 3.67 -1.19 18.63
N MET A 304 2.80 -0.93 19.61
CA MET A 304 2.22 -1.94 20.48
C MET A 304 3.24 -2.59 21.44
N TYR A 305 4.28 -1.85 21.83
CA TYR A 305 5.23 -2.33 22.82
C TYR A 305 4.58 -2.52 24.20
N PRO A 306 5.22 -3.27 25.12
CA PRO A 306 4.79 -3.31 26.50
C PRO A 306 4.79 -1.92 27.17
N TYR A 307 3.96 -1.75 28.20
CA TYR A 307 3.93 -0.50 28.96
C TYR A 307 5.29 -0.18 29.60
N GLY A 308 5.77 1.05 29.45
CA GLY A 308 7.09 1.48 29.91
C GLY A 308 8.22 1.19 28.92
N GLN A 309 7.93 0.55 27.78
CA GLN A 309 8.87 0.28 26.69
C GLN A 309 8.41 0.94 25.38
N GLU A 310 7.67 2.05 25.48
CA GLU A 310 7.02 2.69 24.35
C GLU A 310 8.01 3.21 23.30
N GLY A 311 7.74 2.84 22.04
CA GLY A 311 8.29 3.52 20.87
C GLY A 311 7.61 4.87 20.62
N SER A 312 8.10 5.62 19.63
CA SER A 312 7.54 6.94 19.33
C SER A 312 6.09 6.89 18.82
N ALA A 313 5.71 5.83 18.10
CA ALA A 313 4.33 5.62 17.66
C ALA A 313 3.39 5.34 18.84
N ASP A 314 3.85 4.59 19.86
CA ASP A 314 3.10 4.38 21.09
C ASP A 314 2.93 5.67 21.90
N TRP A 315 3.93 6.56 21.92
CA TRP A 315 3.80 7.86 22.56
C TRP A 315 2.71 8.72 21.91
N ILE A 316 2.60 8.70 20.58
CA ILE A 316 1.51 9.37 19.85
C ILE A 316 0.16 8.86 20.34
N LEU A 317 -0.02 7.54 20.37
CA LEU A 317 -1.29 6.92 20.78
C LEU A 317 -1.57 7.14 22.27
N ARG A 318 -0.58 6.99 23.14
CA ARG A 318 -0.71 7.13 24.59
C ARG A 318 -1.14 8.54 24.99
N LEU A 319 -0.58 9.56 24.33
CA LEU A 319 -0.89 10.97 24.59
C LEU A 319 -2.20 11.43 23.92
N ASN A 320 -2.70 10.66 22.94
CA ASN A 320 -3.96 10.96 22.26
C ASN A 320 -5.19 10.49 23.06
N LYS A 321 -5.65 11.33 23.99
CA LYS A 321 -6.80 11.02 24.87
C LYS A 321 -8.04 10.66 24.06
N GLY A 322 -8.66 9.53 24.40
CA GLY A 322 -9.89 9.04 23.78
C GLY A 322 -9.70 8.16 22.55
N PHE A 323 -8.47 8.04 22.02
CA PHE A 323 -8.16 7.12 20.93
C PHE A 323 -6.70 6.65 21.07
N GLN A 324 -6.50 5.64 21.90
CA GLN A 324 -5.18 5.13 22.29
C GLN A 324 -4.89 3.80 21.57
N GLN A 325 -3.93 3.02 22.07
CA GLN A 325 -3.44 1.80 21.43
C GLN A 325 -4.54 0.77 21.16
N ARG A 326 -5.46 0.59 22.11
CA ARG A 326 -6.57 -0.36 21.95
C ARG A 326 -7.50 0.03 20.80
N GLU A 327 -7.92 1.30 20.75
CA GLU A 327 -8.79 1.81 19.70
C GLU A 327 -8.10 1.76 18.34
N PHE A 328 -6.80 2.07 18.30
CA PHE A 328 -5.98 1.96 17.10
C PHE A 328 -5.88 0.50 16.62
N ALA A 329 -5.58 -0.46 17.51
CA ALA A 329 -5.53 -1.87 17.15
C ALA A 329 -6.86 -2.37 16.58
N MET A 330 -7.99 -1.98 17.20
CA MET A 330 -9.33 -2.31 16.70
C MET A 330 -9.62 -1.67 15.34
N LEU A 331 -9.17 -0.43 15.11
CA LEU A 331 -9.28 0.22 13.80
C LEU A 331 -8.49 -0.56 12.75
N GLN A 332 -7.24 -0.91 13.02
CA GLN A 332 -6.39 -1.68 12.11
C GLN A 332 -6.98 -3.06 11.77
N ILE A 333 -7.49 -3.78 12.78
CA ILE A 333 -8.16 -5.07 12.59
C ILE A 333 -9.38 -4.95 11.67
N ARG A 334 -10.23 -3.95 11.91
CA ARG A 334 -11.44 -3.74 11.10
C ARG A 334 -11.11 -3.29 9.68
N GLU A 335 -10.10 -2.44 9.52
CA GLU A 335 -9.60 -2.02 8.22
C GLU A 335 -9.11 -3.22 7.42
N ALA A 336 -8.24 -4.05 8.00
CA ALA A 336 -7.69 -5.23 7.34
C ALA A 336 -8.79 -6.17 6.83
N ILE A 337 -9.81 -6.42 7.65
CA ILE A 337 -10.97 -7.24 7.28
C ILE A 337 -11.76 -6.56 6.15
N ALA A 338 -12.06 -5.27 6.29
CA ALA A 338 -12.83 -4.52 5.30
C ALA A 338 -12.10 -4.43 3.95
N ARG A 339 -10.78 -4.23 3.96
CA ARG A 339 -9.92 -4.22 2.77
C ARG A 339 -9.94 -5.56 2.06
N CYS A 340 -9.68 -6.64 2.79
CA CYS A 340 -9.75 -7.98 2.23
C CYS A 340 -11.14 -8.29 1.65
N GLN A 341 -12.22 -7.79 2.27
CA GLN A 341 -13.58 -7.94 1.74
C GLN A 341 -13.81 -7.12 0.46
N ARG A 342 -13.25 -5.90 0.36
CA ARG A 342 -13.31 -5.09 -0.87
C ARG A 342 -12.52 -5.72 -2.01
N GLU A 343 -11.40 -6.35 -1.70
CA GLU A 343 -10.47 -6.97 -2.66
C GLU A 343 -10.80 -8.43 -2.98
N ARG A 344 -11.83 -9.01 -2.32
CA ARG A 344 -12.18 -10.42 -2.52
C ARG A 344 -12.62 -10.68 -3.95
N LEU A 345 -12.17 -11.79 -4.51
CA LEU A 345 -12.61 -12.21 -5.84
C LEU A 345 -14.01 -12.82 -5.76
N LEU A 346 -14.96 -12.26 -6.52
CA LEU A 346 -16.31 -12.82 -6.65
C LEU A 346 -16.38 -13.99 -7.64
N TYR A 347 -15.23 -14.46 -8.12
CA TYR A 347 -15.13 -15.45 -9.17
C TYR A 347 -13.98 -16.42 -8.95
N VAL A 348 -14.10 -17.59 -9.56
CA VAL A 348 -13.05 -18.60 -9.63
C VAL A 348 -12.75 -18.95 -11.08
N ARG A 349 -11.47 -19.13 -11.40
CA ARG A 349 -11.04 -19.63 -12.70
C ARG A 349 -11.21 -21.14 -12.76
N ARG A 350 -11.75 -21.65 -13.87
CA ARG A 350 -11.95 -23.08 -14.15
C ARG A 350 -11.47 -23.40 -15.55
N PHE A 351 -11.15 -24.66 -15.78
CA PHE A 351 -10.81 -25.19 -17.09
C PHE A 351 -11.66 -26.42 -17.35
N ASP A 352 -12.24 -26.52 -18.54
CA ASP A 352 -12.77 -27.77 -19.07
C ASP A 352 -12.44 -27.90 -20.56
N PRO A 353 -12.38 -29.12 -21.12
CA PRO A 353 -11.95 -29.34 -22.51
C PRO A 353 -12.85 -28.72 -23.58
N VAL A 354 -14.09 -28.36 -23.25
CA VAL A 354 -15.06 -27.82 -24.21
C VAL A 354 -15.02 -26.29 -24.20
N ARG A 355 -14.99 -25.68 -23.02
CA ARG A 355 -15.02 -24.22 -22.85
C ARG A 355 -13.64 -23.58 -22.76
N GLY A 356 -12.59 -24.38 -22.53
CA GLY A 356 -11.29 -23.87 -22.12
C GLY A 356 -11.35 -23.20 -20.75
N TYR A 357 -10.53 -22.16 -20.56
CA TYR A 357 -10.56 -21.36 -19.35
C TYR A 357 -11.81 -20.47 -19.30
N HIS A 358 -12.51 -20.50 -18.18
CA HIS A 358 -13.69 -19.67 -17.95
C HIS A 358 -13.77 -19.23 -16.48
N LEU A 359 -14.59 -18.22 -16.22
CA LEU A 359 -14.86 -17.73 -14.86
C LEU A 359 -16.22 -18.23 -14.39
N ARG A 360 -16.33 -18.60 -13.11
CA ARG A 360 -17.60 -18.90 -12.45
C ARG A 360 -17.78 -18.07 -11.21
N ALA A 361 -19.00 -17.71 -10.89
CA ALA A 361 -19.33 -17.01 -9.66
C ALA A 361 -18.88 -17.84 -8.45
N ALA A 362 -18.09 -17.25 -7.55
CA ALA A 362 -17.61 -17.91 -6.34
C ALA A 362 -18.72 -18.05 -5.28
N GLU A 363 -19.75 -17.22 -5.41
CA GLU A 363 -20.90 -17.07 -4.53
C GLU A 363 -22.08 -16.46 -5.30
N ASP A 364 -23.21 -16.23 -4.64
CA ASP A 364 -24.34 -15.51 -5.23
C ASP A 364 -23.99 -14.03 -5.37
N ILE A 365 -24.14 -13.48 -6.57
CA ILE A 365 -23.83 -12.09 -6.90
C ILE A 365 -25.13 -11.37 -7.23
N SER A 366 -25.43 -10.30 -6.50
CA SER A 366 -26.61 -9.46 -6.74
C SER A 366 -26.42 -8.59 -7.99
N ILE A 367 -27.53 -8.28 -8.68
CA ILE A 367 -27.56 -7.30 -9.77
C ILE A 367 -26.89 -5.98 -9.38
N GLY A 368 -26.11 -5.39 -10.30
CA GLY A 368 -25.40 -4.12 -10.09
C GLY A 368 -24.11 -4.23 -9.28
N THR A 369 -23.77 -5.39 -8.73
CA THR A 369 -22.49 -5.61 -8.05
C THR A 369 -21.34 -5.47 -9.04
N ILE A 370 -20.30 -4.72 -8.67
CA ILE A 370 -19.05 -4.64 -9.43
C ILE A 370 -18.27 -5.96 -9.25
N ILE A 371 -18.06 -6.67 -10.36
CA ILE A 371 -17.34 -7.95 -10.41
C ILE A 371 -15.86 -7.72 -10.75
N PHE A 372 -15.57 -6.79 -11.68
CA PHE A 372 -14.21 -6.32 -11.95
C PHE A 372 -14.14 -4.82 -11.67
N GLN A 373 -13.27 -4.44 -10.74
CA GLN A 373 -12.86 -3.05 -10.51
C GLN A 373 -11.67 -2.77 -11.41
N ASP A 374 -11.92 -2.24 -12.60
CA ASP A 374 -10.88 -2.01 -13.61
C ASP A 374 -10.61 -0.51 -13.82
N GLU A 375 -11.33 0.39 -13.14
CA GLU A 375 -10.94 1.80 -13.06
C GLU A 375 -9.52 1.96 -12.50
N CYS A 376 -8.71 2.80 -13.16
CA CYS A 376 -7.30 3.05 -12.83
C CYS A 376 -6.38 1.82 -12.84
N ARG A 377 -6.84 0.68 -13.38
CA ARG A 377 -6.02 -0.53 -13.46
C ARG A 377 -4.84 -0.32 -14.41
N PRO A 378 -3.61 -0.70 -14.02
CA PRO A 378 -2.47 -0.66 -14.93
C PRO A 378 -2.69 -1.56 -16.15
N VAL A 379 -2.32 -1.06 -17.32
CA VAL A 379 -2.29 -1.80 -18.58
C VAL A 379 -0.97 -1.56 -19.28
N ARG A 380 -0.54 -2.54 -20.07
CA ARG A 380 0.57 -2.35 -21.00
C ARG A 380 0.05 -1.66 -22.24
N LEU A 381 0.74 -0.64 -22.73
CA LEU A 381 0.35 0.07 -23.94
C LEU A 381 1.31 -0.25 -25.09
N CYS A 382 0.76 -0.44 -26.28
CA CYS A 382 1.51 -0.61 -27.52
C CYS A 382 0.83 0.16 -28.65
N THR A 383 1.62 0.67 -29.60
CA THR A 383 1.07 1.20 -30.85
C THR A 383 0.95 0.10 -31.89
N LYS A 384 -0.04 0.20 -32.78
CA LYS A 384 -0.20 -0.76 -33.88
C LYS A 384 0.99 -0.83 -34.83
N PRO A 385 1.64 0.29 -35.24
CA PRO A 385 2.85 0.23 -36.06
C PRO A 385 3.98 -0.54 -35.39
N TYR A 386 4.18 -0.33 -34.08
CA TYR A 386 5.20 -1.07 -33.32
C TYR A 386 4.91 -2.58 -33.33
N ALA A 387 3.65 -2.98 -33.08
CA ALA A 387 3.26 -4.39 -33.14
C ALA A 387 3.49 -4.99 -34.54
N LEU A 388 3.14 -4.27 -35.61
CA LEU A 388 3.35 -4.72 -36.99
C LEU A 388 4.83 -4.92 -37.34
N GLU A 389 5.71 -4.06 -36.85
CA GLU A 389 7.15 -4.10 -37.17
C GLU A 389 7.93 -5.10 -36.30
N HIS A 390 7.57 -5.24 -35.02
CA HIS A 390 8.40 -5.95 -34.04
C HIS A 390 7.82 -7.28 -33.56
N PHE A 391 6.51 -7.53 -33.70
CA PHE A 391 5.92 -8.77 -33.21
C PHE A 391 6.19 -9.92 -34.18
N SER A 392 6.42 -11.12 -33.64
CA SER A 392 6.40 -12.31 -34.46
C SER A 392 5.00 -12.49 -35.09
N LYS A 393 4.90 -13.32 -36.13
CA LYS A 393 3.58 -13.64 -36.72
C LYS A 393 2.61 -14.20 -35.68
N ALA A 394 3.09 -15.00 -34.74
CA ALA A 394 2.27 -15.58 -33.68
C ALA A 394 1.80 -14.49 -32.69
N ASP A 395 2.70 -13.62 -32.26
CA ASP A 395 2.39 -12.54 -31.31
C ASP A 395 1.49 -11.47 -31.93
N TYR A 396 1.63 -11.20 -33.23
CA TYR A 396 0.73 -10.28 -33.92
C TYR A 396 -0.68 -10.87 -34.06
N VAL A 397 -0.79 -12.18 -34.29
CA VAL A 397 -2.10 -12.86 -34.24
C VAL A 397 -2.70 -12.75 -32.84
N ASP A 398 -1.92 -12.99 -31.78
CA ASP A 398 -2.39 -12.80 -30.40
C ASP A 398 -2.87 -11.36 -30.15
N PHE A 399 -2.05 -10.37 -30.54
CA PHE A 399 -2.39 -8.95 -30.47
C PHE A 399 -3.73 -8.63 -31.14
N GLN A 400 -3.99 -9.18 -32.33
CA GLN A 400 -5.25 -8.93 -33.04
C GLN A 400 -6.49 -9.50 -32.33
N HIS A 401 -6.34 -10.54 -31.51
CA HIS A 401 -7.46 -11.17 -30.80
C HIS A 401 -7.63 -10.64 -29.39
N ASN A 402 -6.54 -10.22 -28.75
CA ASN A 402 -6.48 -10.03 -27.31
C ASN A 402 -6.17 -8.59 -26.87
N ALA A 403 -5.67 -7.73 -27.75
CA ALA A 403 -5.37 -6.34 -27.43
C ALA A 403 -6.60 -5.43 -27.56
N TRP A 404 -6.81 -4.52 -26.61
CA TRP A 404 -7.96 -3.61 -26.63
C TRP A 404 -7.60 -2.26 -27.22
N PRO A 405 -8.28 -1.79 -28.28
CA PRO A 405 -8.02 -0.49 -28.87
C PRO A 405 -8.40 0.63 -27.90
N ILE A 406 -7.50 1.61 -27.76
CA ILE A 406 -7.72 2.83 -26.98
C ILE A 406 -7.84 4.00 -27.95
N GLY A 407 -9.04 4.59 -27.98
CA GLY A 407 -9.35 5.66 -28.92
C GLY A 407 -10.05 5.16 -30.19
N ARG A 408 -10.45 6.11 -31.04
CA ARG A 408 -11.24 5.81 -32.25
C ARG A 408 -10.40 5.50 -33.49
N ASP A 409 -9.13 5.84 -33.46
CA ASP A 409 -8.21 5.73 -34.60
C ASP A 409 -7.52 4.36 -34.69
N GLY A 410 -7.69 3.51 -33.68
CA GLY A 410 -7.04 2.19 -33.63
C GLY A 410 -5.52 2.31 -33.66
N HIS A 411 -4.95 3.37 -33.05
CA HIS A 411 -3.51 3.58 -33.00
C HIS A 411 -2.89 2.95 -31.74
N TYR A 412 -3.50 3.19 -30.58
CA TYR A 412 -3.03 2.70 -29.28
C TYR A 412 -3.83 1.48 -28.86
N TYR A 413 -3.17 0.51 -28.24
CA TYR A 413 -3.80 -0.70 -27.73
C TYR A 413 -3.32 -1.01 -26.31
N ALA A 414 -4.25 -1.36 -25.42
CA ALA A 414 -3.96 -2.03 -24.16
C ALA A 414 -3.71 -3.51 -24.40
N LEU A 415 -2.64 -4.02 -23.82
CA LEU A 415 -2.28 -5.44 -23.82
C LEU A 415 -2.52 -6.04 -22.45
N TRP A 416 -2.69 -7.36 -22.42
CA TRP A 416 -2.68 -8.12 -21.17
C TRP A 416 -1.38 -7.92 -20.40
N ASP A 417 -1.52 -7.99 -19.08
CA ASP A 417 -0.39 -8.01 -18.15
C ASP A 417 0.57 -9.17 -18.48
N HIS A 418 1.83 -9.07 -18.07
CA HIS A 418 2.73 -10.21 -18.12
C HIS A 418 2.40 -11.26 -17.05
N ASP A 419 1.74 -10.88 -15.96
CA ASP A 419 1.27 -11.77 -14.91
C ASP A 419 -0.07 -12.44 -15.29
N PRO A 420 -0.11 -13.77 -15.52
CA PRO A 420 -1.34 -14.50 -15.84
C PRO A 420 -2.39 -14.49 -14.72
N ALA A 421 -2.01 -14.16 -13.48
CA ALA A 421 -2.96 -13.97 -12.39
C ALA A 421 -3.86 -12.75 -12.61
N GLN A 422 -3.39 -11.75 -13.38
CA GLN A 422 -4.18 -10.57 -13.75
C GLN A 422 -5.15 -10.83 -14.90
N TRP A 423 -4.96 -11.89 -15.68
CA TRP A 423 -5.78 -12.13 -16.89
C TRP A 423 -7.24 -12.45 -16.53
N ARG A 424 -8.15 -11.93 -17.35
CA ARG A 424 -9.60 -12.11 -17.21
C ARG A 424 -10.08 -13.10 -18.26
N ALA A 425 -10.01 -14.39 -17.95
CA ALA A 425 -10.44 -15.47 -18.83
C ALA A 425 -11.96 -15.70 -18.77
N PHE A 426 -12.77 -14.67 -19.06
CA PHE A 426 -14.23 -14.81 -19.21
C PHE A 426 -14.59 -15.06 -20.67
N ASN A 427 -15.67 -15.80 -20.90
CA ASN A 427 -16.12 -16.19 -22.24
C ASN A 427 -17.20 -15.25 -22.78
N HIS A 428 -17.36 -15.29 -24.11
CA HIS A 428 -18.47 -14.62 -24.78
C HIS A 428 -19.81 -15.32 -24.51
N SER A 429 -20.88 -14.54 -24.36
CA SER A 429 -22.26 -15.01 -24.49
C SER A 429 -23.11 -13.99 -25.24
N CYS A 430 -24.00 -14.47 -26.12
CA CYS A 430 -25.02 -13.63 -26.77
C CYS A 430 -26.11 -13.18 -25.77
N GLU A 431 -26.23 -13.86 -24.63
CA GLU A 431 -27.04 -13.43 -23.47
C GLU A 431 -26.14 -13.37 -22.22
N PRO A 432 -25.30 -12.32 -22.10
CA PRO A 432 -24.32 -12.24 -21.02
C PRO A 432 -24.98 -11.92 -19.68
N ASN A 433 -24.26 -12.23 -18.59
CA ASN A 433 -24.66 -11.84 -17.23
C ASN A 433 -23.79 -10.72 -16.63
N MET A 434 -22.78 -10.25 -17.37
CA MET A 434 -21.96 -9.09 -17.01
C MET A 434 -21.83 -8.08 -18.17
N SER A 435 -21.55 -6.82 -17.84
CA SER A 435 -21.33 -5.72 -18.79
C SER A 435 -20.48 -4.64 -18.15
N PHE A 436 -19.84 -3.80 -18.96
CA PHE A 436 -19.29 -2.55 -18.45
C PHE A 436 -20.39 -1.71 -17.77
N ALA A 437 -20.01 -1.01 -16.70
CA ALA A 437 -20.87 -0.11 -15.97
C ALA A 437 -21.24 1.12 -16.81
N ALA A 438 -22.24 1.86 -16.35
CA ALA A 438 -22.76 3.03 -17.05
C ALA A 438 -21.67 4.12 -17.25
N MET A 439 -21.96 5.10 -18.12
CA MET A 439 -21.06 6.22 -18.44
C MET A 439 -19.70 5.84 -19.02
N ARG A 440 -19.61 4.70 -19.72
CA ARG A 440 -18.36 4.19 -20.31
C ARG A 440 -17.29 3.90 -19.24
N SER A 441 -17.72 3.47 -18.07
CA SER A 441 -16.81 3.01 -17.01
C SER A 441 -16.11 1.73 -17.43
N LEU A 442 -14.88 1.56 -16.94
CA LEU A 442 -14.10 0.33 -17.11
C LEU A 442 -14.54 -0.78 -16.14
N ASP A 443 -15.26 -0.44 -15.07
CA ASP A 443 -15.79 -1.42 -14.13
C ASP A 443 -16.82 -2.33 -14.81
N VAL A 444 -16.83 -3.60 -14.44
CA VAL A 444 -17.77 -4.60 -14.95
C VAL A 444 -18.76 -4.99 -13.86
N VAL A 445 -20.05 -4.89 -14.15
CA VAL A 445 -21.15 -5.14 -13.21
C VAL A 445 -22.03 -6.33 -13.61
N ALA A 446 -22.67 -6.94 -12.62
CA ALA A 446 -23.68 -7.97 -12.83
C ALA A 446 -24.97 -7.37 -13.43
N LEU A 447 -25.49 -7.97 -14.51
CA LEU A 447 -26.73 -7.52 -15.17
C LEU A 447 -28.01 -8.06 -14.54
N ARG A 448 -27.86 -9.11 -13.73
CA ARG A 448 -28.92 -9.78 -12.98
C ARG A 448 -28.32 -10.45 -11.76
N ASN A 449 -29.16 -11.07 -10.93
CA ASN A 449 -28.65 -11.97 -9.91
C ASN A 449 -28.00 -13.19 -10.58
N ILE A 450 -26.78 -13.52 -10.14
CA ILE A 450 -25.97 -14.61 -10.66
C ILE A 450 -25.76 -15.62 -9.52
N PRO A 451 -26.36 -16.82 -9.57
CA PRO A 451 -26.13 -17.85 -8.57
C PRO A 451 -24.68 -18.32 -8.55
N LYS A 452 -24.24 -18.76 -7.37
CA LYS A 452 -22.95 -19.41 -7.17
C LYS A 452 -22.74 -20.53 -8.18
N GLY A 453 -21.57 -20.52 -8.82
CA GLY A 453 -21.14 -21.52 -9.78
C GLY A 453 -21.64 -21.28 -11.20
N GLU A 454 -22.51 -20.30 -11.46
CA GLU A 454 -22.86 -19.91 -12.82
C GLU A 454 -21.63 -19.32 -13.55
N GLU A 455 -21.51 -19.59 -14.86
CA GLU A 455 -20.43 -19.04 -15.68
C GLU A 455 -20.61 -17.54 -15.89
N LEU A 456 -19.54 -16.78 -15.69
CA LEU A 456 -19.51 -15.34 -15.87
C LEU A 456 -19.13 -15.03 -17.32
N THR A 457 -20.03 -14.35 -18.03
CA THR A 457 -19.89 -14.09 -19.47
C THR A 457 -20.19 -12.64 -19.81
N MET A 458 -19.52 -12.13 -20.84
CA MET A 458 -19.74 -10.80 -21.40
C MET A 458 -19.98 -10.88 -22.90
N ASP A 459 -20.70 -9.91 -23.44
CA ASP A 459 -20.74 -9.73 -24.89
C ASP A 459 -19.45 -9.03 -25.36
N TYR A 460 -18.56 -9.80 -26.00
CA TYR A 460 -17.28 -9.31 -26.53
C TYR A 460 -17.42 -8.11 -27.48
N ARG A 461 -18.58 -7.93 -28.14
CA ARG A 461 -18.81 -6.77 -29.01
C ARG A 461 -18.64 -5.42 -28.30
N GLN A 462 -18.73 -5.40 -26.96
CA GLN A 462 -18.49 -4.21 -26.15
C GLN A 462 -17.05 -3.67 -26.24
N PHE A 463 -16.09 -4.52 -26.60
CA PHE A 463 -14.67 -4.15 -26.69
C PHE A 463 -14.01 -4.58 -28.01
N MET A 464 -14.82 -5.00 -29.00
CA MET A 464 -14.37 -5.24 -30.37
C MET A 464 -14.44 -3.96 -31.20
N ASP A 465 -13.40 -3.68 -31.98
CA ASP A 465 -13.43 -2.65 -33.03
C ASP A 465 -13.44 -3.25 -34.44
N ALA A 466 -13.54 -2.40 -35.45
CA ALA A 466 -13.56 -2.80 -36.86
C ALA A 466 -12.28 -3.50 -37.33
N THR A 467 -11.22 -3.54 -36.51
CA THR A 467 -9.93 -4.17 -36.84
C THR A 467 -9.83 -5.60 -36.30
N MET A 468 -10.71 -6.00 -35.38
CA MET A 468 -10.75 -7.35 -34.83
C MET A 468 -11.51 -8.33 -35.74
N PRO A 469 -11.02 -9.58 -35.90
CA PRO A 469 -11.74 -10.61 -36.64
C PRO A 469 -13.03 -11.03 -35.91
N GLY A 470 -14.06 -11.37 -36.68
CA GLY A 470 -15.23 -12.06 -36.14
C GLY A 470 -14.93 -13.52 -35.79
N PHE A 471 -15.80 -14.16 -35.01
CA PHE A 471 -15.63 -15.54 -34.57
C PHE A 471 -16.94 -16.33 -34.55
N HIS A 472 -16.85 -17.66 -34.66
CA HIS A 472 -17.98 -18.56 -34.48
C HIS A 472 -18.33 -18.70 -32.99
N CYS A 473 -19.57 -18.34 -32.64
CA CYS A 473 -20.05 -18.37 -31.28
C CYS A 473 -20.61 -19.75 -30.92
N ASN A 474 -20.12 -20.31 -29.82
CA ASN A 474 -20.57 -21.58 -29.26
C ASN A 474 -21.15 -21.42 -27.84
N CYS A 475 -21.72 -20.25 -27.51
CA CYS A 475 -22.21 -19.95 -26.15
C CYS A 475 -23.40 -20.83 -25.72
N GLY A 476 -24.13 -21.42 -26.69
CA GLY A 476 -25.20 -22.38 -26.42
C GLY A 476 -26.49 -21.78 -25.87
N THR A 477 -26.63 -20.46 -25.87
CA THR A 477 -27.90 -19.79 -25.49
C THR A 477 -28.95 -19.93 -26.60
N GLU A 478 -30.23 -19.81 -26.25
CA GLU A 478 -31.33 -19.88 -27.23
C GLU A 478 -31.25 -18.74 -28.26
N LYS A 479 -30.67 -17.60 -27.87
CA LYS A 479 -30.42 -16.44 -28.75
C LYS A 479 -28.99 -16.39 -29.29
N CYS A 480 -28.30 -17.52 -29.40
CA CYS A 480 -26.97 -17.56 -29.98
C CYS A 480 -27.01 -17.12 -31.45
N GLU A 481 -26.20 -16.13 -31.83
CA GLU A 481 -26.13 -15.61 -33.20
C GLU A 481 -25.27 -16.48 -34.14
N GLY A 482 -24.54 -17.46 -33.59
CA GLY A 482 -23.67 -18.39 -34.33
C GLY A 482 -22.38 -17.78 -34.88
N PHE A 483 -22.41 -16.52 -35.35
CA PHE A 483 -21.23 -15.76 -35.76
C PHE A 483 -21.28 -14.33 -35.22
N VAL A 484 -20.23 -13.90 -34.52
CA VAL A 484 -20.16 -12.59 -33.86
C VAL A 484 -19.12 -11.72 -34.58
N SER A 485 -19.51 -10.50 -34.95
CA SER A 485 -18.63 -9.51 -35.61
C SER A 485 -18.65 -8.16 -34.88
N PRO A 486 -17.62 -7.32 -35.06
CA PRO A 486 -17.62 -5.95 -34.54
C PRO A 486 -18.85 -5.14 -34.99
N GLY A 487 -19.35 -4.24 -34.15
CA GLY A 487 -20.42 -3.29 -34.49
C GLY A 487 -21.88 -3.80 -34.40
N SER A 488 -22.10 -5.05 -34.02
CA SER A 488 -23.42 -5.72 -34.00
C SER A 488 -24.24 -5.50 -32.68
N LEU A 489 -24.02 -4.41 -31.95
CA LEU A 489 -24.64 -4.20 -30.63
C LEU A 489 -26.16 -3.90 -30.64
N ALA A 490 -26.79 -3.71 -31.81
CA ALA A 490 -28.16 -3.21 -31.91
C ALA A 490 -29.21 -4.07 -31.16
N ASP A 491 -28.95 -5.37 -31.00
CA ASP A 491 -29.90 -6.33 -30.39
C ASP A 491 -29.42 -6.94 -29.06
N SER A 492 -28.28 -6.52 -28.52
CA SER A 492 -27.69 -7.10 -27.29
C SER A 492 -28.37 -6.59 -26.00
N PRO A 493 -28.57 -7.44 -24.96
CA PRO A 493 -29.08 -7.01 -23.65
C PRO A 493 -28.30 -5.85 -23.01
N THR A 494 -27.02 -5.68 -23.35
CA THR A 494 -26.12 -4.62 -22.89
C THR A 494 -26.57 -3.22 -23.30
N THR A 495 -27.30 -3.11 -24.42
CA THR A 495 -27.80 -1.83 -24.99
C THR A 495 -28.84 -1.17 -24.10
N LYS A 496 -29.51 -1.93 -23.21
CA LYS A 496 -30.49 -1.40 -22.25
C LYS A 496 -29.84 -0.69 -21.05
N ILE A 497 -28.67 -1.14 -20.59
CA ILE A 497 -28.01 -0.58 -19.39
C ILE A 497 -27.25 0.71 -19.72
N ALA A 498 -26.67 0.81 -20.93
CA ALA A 498 -26.08 2.05 -21.43
C ALA A 498 -27.08 3.23 -21.44
N ASN A 499 -28.39 2.94 -21.55
CA ASN A 499 -29.45 3.93 -21.66
C ASN A 499 -30.29 4.14 -20.37
N GLN A 500 -30.24 3.24 -19.38
CA GLN A 500 -31.17 3.26 -18.24
C GLN A 500 -30.74 4.12 -17.03
N HIS A 501 -29.46 4.53 -16.93
CA HIS A 501 -28.99 5.38 -15.81
C HIS A 501 -28.77 6.86 -16.15
N THR A 502 -28.91 7.25 -17.42
CA THR A 502 -28.80 8.65 -17.86
C THR A 502 -29.86 9.55 -17.20
N VAL A 503 -31.00 9.01 -16.79
CA VAL A 503 -32.10 9.79 -16.18
C VAL A 503 -31.93 9.96 -14.66
N ALA A 504 -31.38 8.97 -13.95
CA ALA A 504 -31.22 9.04 -12.49
C ALA A 504 -30.05 9.94 -12.05
N LEU A 505 -29.01 10.07 -12.89
CA LEU A 505 -27.80 10.83 -12.55
C LEU A 505 -27.94 12.35 -12.72
N HIS A 506 -28.82 12.81 -13.61
CA HIS A 506 -29.12 14.25 -13.74
C HIS A 506 -29.67 14.84 -12.42
N HIS A 507 -30.36 14.04 -11.60
CA HIS A 507 -30.80 14.46 -10.27
C HIS A 507 -29.67 14.48 -9.22
N ALA A 508 -28.71 13.54 -9.31
CA ALA A 508 -27.63 13.43 -8.33
C ALA A 508 -26.46 14.42 -8.58
N ILE A 509 -26.15 14.72 -9.85
CA ILE A 509 -25.11 15.70 -10.20
C ILE A 509 -25.57 17.13 -9.88
N ALA A 510 -26.86 17.44 -10.05
CA ALA A 510 -27.41 18.74 -9.66
C ALA A 510 -27.34 19.01 -8.15
N MET A 511 -27.27 17.98 -7.31
CA MET A 511 -27.13 18.13 -5.84
C MET A 511 -25.68 18.22 -5.34
N LYS A 512 -24.68 17.92 -6.19
CA LYS A 512 -23.25 17.98 -5.81
C LYS A 512 -22.52 19.23 -6.32
N LEU A 513 -23.16 20.03 -7.16
CA LEU A 513 -22.65 21.32 -7.60
C LEU A 513 -23.39 22.43 -6.85
N ASN A 514 -22.96 22.73 -5.61
CA ASN A 514 -23.06 24.09 -5.13
C ASN A 514 -21.78 24.83 -5.59
N PRO A 515 -21.91 26.04 -6.16
CA PRO A 515 -20.78 26.78 -6.68
C PRO A 515 -19.90 27.31 -5.53
N ILE A 516 -18.65 27.55 -5.91
CA ILE A 516 -17.52 28.14 -5.17
C ILE A 516 -17.94 29.26 -4.21
#